data_AF-A0A9D7S9I7-F1
#
_entry.id   AF-A0A9D7S9I7-F1
#
_cell.length_a   1.000
_cell.length_b   1.000
_cell.length_c   1.000
_cell.angle_alpha   90.00
_cell.angle_beta   90.00
_cell.angle_gamma   90.00
#
_symmetry.space_group_name_H-M   'P 1'
#
loop_
_entity.id
_entity.type
_entity.pdbx_description
1 polymer ?
#
loop_
_entity_poly.entity_id
_entity_poly.type
_entity_poly.pdbx_seq_one_letter_code
_entity_poly.pdbx_strand_id
1 'polypeptide(L)'
;MDSVFIDENRIAPVAQLGPDLVFKCSDTLITINANGSSQGNNIQYNWTSINGAIKKGQGTQQIEVSSSGDYKLEVIDTINGCRDTASIKVTPDQNSPIASISKPDTLTCKVIEITLNAMAQSQSGNSLSYQWKSSGGAIQNPTTLNPKLRNREPIICMF
;
A
#
# COMPACT_ATOMS: atom_id res chain seq x y z
N MET A 1 21.43 31.68 -56.05
CA MET A 1 21.61 31.36 -54.62
C MET A 1 20.73 30.16 -54.37
N ASP A 2 21.33 29.01 -54.14
CA ASP A 2 20.61 27.79 -53.77
C ASP A 2 20.69 27.68 -52.24
N SER A 3 19.56 27.43 -51.59
CA SER A 3 19.48 27.36 -50.13
C SER A 3 18.79 26.06 -49.75
N VAL A 4 19.53 25.21 -49.04
CA VAL A 4 19.04 23.97 -48.43
C VAL A 4 18.45 24.31 -47.06
N PHE A 5 17.22 23.85 -46.82
CA PHE A 5 16.61 23.86 -45.49
C PHE A 5 17.00 22.56 -44.78
N ILE A 6 17.55 22.67 -43.57
CA ILE A 6 17.69 21.53 -42.66
C ILE A 6 16.46 21.54 -41.76
N ASP A 7 15.58 20.56 -41.92
CA ASP A 7 14.51 20.32 -40.95
C ASP A 7 15.09 19.63 -39.71
N GLU A 8 14.88 20.22 -38.55
CA GLU A 8 15.20 19.63 -37.25
C GLU A 8 14.18 18.53 -36.91
N ASN A 9 14.66 17.36 -36.47
CA ASN A 9 13.77 16.31 -36.00
C ASN A 9 13.17 16.71 -34.64
N ARG A 10 11.86 16.97 -34.62
CA ARG A 10 11.08 17.32 -33.41
C ARG A 10 10.07 16.26 -33.00
N ILE A 11 10.22 15.03 -33.49
CA ILE A 11 9.34 13.94 -33.09
C ILE A 11 9.66 13.59 -31.63
N ALA A 12 8.70 13.83 -30.74
CA ALA A 12 8.80 13.47 -29.33
C ALA A 12 8.67 11.95 -29.15
N PRO A 13 9.34 11.37 -28.12
CA PRO A 13 9.05 10.01 -27.71
C PRO A 13 7.64 9.92 -27.10
N VAL A 14 7.14 8.70 -26.93
CA VAL A 14 5.88 8.40 -26.26
C VAL A 14 6.18 7.88 -24.86
N ALA A 15 5.53 8.45 -23.85
CA ALA A 15 5.45 7.90 -22.51
C ALA A 15 4.06 7.28 -22.30
N GLN A 16 4.00 5.96 -22.08
CA GLN A 16 2.75 5.25 -21.87
C GLN A 16 2.88 4.21 -20.76
N LEU A 17 1.96 4.28 -19.81
CA LEU A 17 1.83 3.39 -18.66
C LEU A 17 0.53 2.58 -18.77
N GLY A 18 0.48 1.49 -18.01
CA GLY A 18 -0.75 0.70 -17.82
C GLY A 18 -1.79 1.41 -16.93
N PRO A 19 -2.91 0.73 -16.62
CA PRO A 19 -3.92 1.25 -15.71
C PRO A 19 -3.39 1.37 -14.27
N ASP A 20 -4.06 2.17 -13.45
CA ASP A 20 -3.79 2.33 -12.02
C ASP A 20 -3.78 0.99 -11.27
N LEU A 21 -2.98 0.93 -10.20
CA LEU A 21 -2.74 -0.28 -9.40
C LEU A 21 -3.19 -0.09 -7.95
N VAL A 22 -3.33 -1.22 -7.25
CA VAL A 22 -3.63 -1.27 -5.81
C VAL A 22 -2.50 -2.00 -5.10
N PHE A 23 -1.93 -1.37 -4.07
CA PHE A 23 -0.94 -1.94 -3.16
C PHE A 23 -1.63 -2.69 -2.02
N LYS A 24 -1.66 -4.01 -2.10
CA LYS A 24 -2.35 -4.86 -1.12
C LYS A 24 -1.52 -5.04 0.14
N CYS A 25 -2.19 -5.36 1.26
CA CYS A 25 -1.50 -5.66 2.52
C CYS A 25 -0.55 -6.86 2.44
N SER A 26 -0.77 -7.77 1.49
CA SER A 26 0.12 -8.91 1.20
C SER A 26 1.33 -8.54 0.34
N ASP A 27 1.28 -7.40 -0.34
CA ASP A 27 2.28 -7.03 -1.32
C ASP A 27 3.48 -6.39 -0.60
N THR A 28 4.67 -6.87 -0.93
CA THR A 28 5.94 -6.25 -0.49
C THR A 28 6.51 -5.36 -1.59
N LEU A 29 6.27 -5.73 -2.85
CA LEU A 29 6.65 -5.00 -4.04
C LEU A 29 5.55 -5.15 -5.10
N ILE A 30 5.34 -4.07 -5.87
CA ILE A 30 4.54 -4.06 -7.09
C ILE A 30 5.43 -3.63 -8.25
N THR A 31 5.18 -4.21 -9.41
CA THR A 31 5.85 -3.84 -10.67
C THR A 31 5.00 -2.85 -11.45
N ILE A 32 5.60 -1.73 -11.86
CA ILE A 32 5.01 -0.80 -12.84
C ILE A 32 5.75 -0.97 -14.15
N ASN A 33 5.02 -1.19 -15.25
CA ASN A 33 5.56 -1.41 -16.59
C ASN A 33 5.21 -0.25 -17.54
N ALA A 34 6.17 0.13 -18.37
CA ALA A 34 6.07 1.17 -19.38
C ALA A 34 6.30 0.61 -20.80
N ASN A 35 5.94 -0.65 -21.05
CA ASN A 35 6.20 -1.33 -22.32
C ASN A 35 5.52 -0.68 -23.54
N GLY A 36 4.49 0.16 -23.32
CA GLY A 36 3.86 0.97 -24.37
C GLY A 36 4.64 2.24 -24.74
N SER A 37 5.69 2.59 -24.01
CA SER A 37 6.53 3.76 -24.28
C SER A 37 7.47 3.52 -25.47
N SER A 38 7.98 4.61 -26.06
CA SER A 38 9.03 4.55 -27.07
C SER A 38 10.25 3.79 -26.57
N GLN A 39 10.90 3.03 -27.46
CA GLN A 39 12.06 2.19 -27.17
C GLN A 39 13.18 2.46 -28.17
N GLY A 40 14.42 2.28 -27.73
CA GLY A 40 15.60 2.44 -28.57
C GLY A 40 16.83 2.82 -27.75
N ASN A 41 18.01 2.73 -28.37
CA ASN A 41 19.28 3.07 -27.71
C ASN A 41 19.39 4.58 -27.38
N ASN A 42 18.61 5.41 -28.06
CA ASN A 42 18.50 6.84 -27.83
C ASN A 42 17.39 7.22 -26.85
N ILE A 43 16.66 6.25 -26.27
CA ILE A 43 15.60 6.53 -25.32
C ILE A 43 16.11 6.36 -23.89
N GLN A 44 15.94 7.41 -23.09
CA GLN A 44 16.22 7.41 -21.66
C GLN A 44 14.92 7.49 -20.86
N TYR A 45 14.84 6.70 -19.78
CA TYR A 45 13.72 6.72 -18.84
C TYR A 45 14.15 7.37 -17.54
N ASN A 46 13.24 8.12 -16.92
CA ASN A 46 13.46 8.71 -15.60
C ASN A 46 12.17 8.60 -14.78
N TRP A 47 12.23 7.90 -13.65
CA TRP A 47 11.09 7.73 -12.76
C TRP A 47 11.18 8.62 -11.53
N THR A 48 10.05 9.19 -11.16
CA THR A 48 9.88 9.95 -9.91
C THR A 48 8.61 9.50 -9.21
N SER A 49 8.53 9.76 -7.90
CA SER A 49 7.34 9.43 -7.11
C SER A 49 7.01 10.54 -6.12
N ILE A 50 5.71 10.70 -5.85
CA ILE A 50 5.17 11.55 -4.79
C ILE A 50 4.47 10.63 -3.80
N ASN A 51 4.86 10.73 -2.53
CA ASN A 51 4.38 9.86 -1.44
C ASN A 51 4.56 8.35 -1.68
N GLY A 52 5.40 7.97 -2.66
CA GLY A 52 5.71 6.59 -3.02
C GLY A 52 7.21 6.29 -2.97
N ALA A 53 7.58 5.00 -2.90
CA ALA A 53 8.96 4.55 -2.88
C ALA A 53 9.29 3.62 -4.06
N ILE A 54 10.28 4.01 -4.87
CA ILE A 54 10.89 3.18 -5.92
C ILE A 54 12.06 2.40 -5.31
N LYS A 55 12.12 1.08 -5.51
CA LYS A 55 13.17 0.22 -4.96
C LYS A 55 14.18 -0.24 -6.00
N LYS A 56 13.73 -0.53 -7.23
CA LYS A 56 14.59 -1.00 -8.32
C LYS A 56 14.08 -0.54 -9.68
N GLY A 57 14.94 -0.68 -10.69
CA GLY A 57 14.57 -0.49 -12.10
C GLY A 57 14.61 0.95 -12.58
N GLN A 58 15.19 1.86 -11.79
CA GLN A 58 15.38 3.25 -12.22
C GLN A 58 16.17 3.30 -13.54
N GLY A 59 15.75 4.14 -14.47
CA GLY A 59 16.37 4.21 -15.80
C GLY A 59 15.89 3.15 -16.80
N THR A 60 14.93 2.29 -16.43
CA THR A 60 14.41 1.22 -17.30
C THR A 60 12.90 1.38 -17.54
N GLN A 61 12.34 0.55 -18.43
CA GLN A 61 10.90 0.50 -18.67
C GLN A 61 10.08 -0.13 -17.54
N GLN A 62 10.75 -0.68 -16.52
CA GLN A 62 10.09 -1.39 -15.44
C GLN A 62 10.69 -1.00 -14.09
N ILE A 63 9.84 -0.58 -13.15
CA ILE A 63 10.26 -0.32 -11.77
C ILE A 63 9.54 -1.24 -10.78
N GLU A 64 10.23 -1.57 -9.69
CA GLU A 64 9.64 -2.20 -8.51
C GLU A 64 9.41 -1.15 -7.43
N VAL A 65 8.20 -1.07 -6.89
CA VAL A 65 7.78 -0.08 -5.89
C VAL A 65 7.26 -0.75 -4.64
N SER A 66 7.45 -0.15 -3.46
CA SER A 66 7.12 -0.77 -2.17
C SER A 66 6.06 -0.02 -1.36
N SER A 67 5.31 0.87 -1.98
CA SER A 67 4.23 1.60 -1.31
C SER A 67 3.21 2.11 -2.32
N SER A 68 2.03 2.49 -1.83
CA SER A 68 1.13 3.38 -2.56
C SER A 68 1.80 4.74 -2.81
N GLY A 69 1.33 5.46 -3.81
CA GLY A 69 1.82 6.77 -4.21
C GLY A 69 1.49 7.08 -5.68
N ASP A 70 1.83 8.28 -6.11
CA ASP A 70 1.78 8.66 -7.52
C ASP A 70 3.18 8.48 -8.13
N TYR A 71 3.25 7.75 -9.25
CA TYR A 71 4.51 7.50 -9.96
C TYR A 71 4.47 8.15 -11.33
N LYS A 72 5.53 8.87 -11.66
CA LYS A 72 5.66 9.57 -12.93
C LYS A 72 6.88 9.05 -13.69
N LEU A 73 6.65 8.73 -14.96
CA LEU A 73 7.68 8.43 -15.93
C LEU A 73 7.93 9.65 -16.82
N GLU A 74 9.19 9.97 -17.05
CA GLU A 74 9.65 10.83 -18.12
C GLU A 74 10.47 10.00 -19.12
N VAL A 75 10.14 10.12 -20.40
CA VAL A 75 10.84 9.48 -21.52
C VAL A 75 11.50 10.57 -22.35
N ILE A 76 12.79 10.43 -22.62
CA ILE A 76 13.61 11.43 -23.32
C ILE A 76 14.26 10.78 -24.53
N ASP A 77 14.13 11.39 -25.70
CA ASP A 77 14.94 11.07 -26.87
C ASP A 77 16.24 11.88 -26.82
N THR A 78 17.38 11.21 -26.69
CA THR A 78 18.69 11.84 -26.52
C THR A 78 19.27 12.41 -27.82
N ILE A 79 18.69 12.09 -28.98
CA ILE A 79 19.14 12.63 -30.27
C ILE A 79 18.60 14.06 -30.48
N ASN A 80 17.33 14.28 -30.15
CA ASN A 80 16.67 15.58 -30.37
C ASN A 80 16.27 16.32 -29.08
N GLY A 81 16.44 15.70 -27.91
CA GLY A 81 16.12 16.27 -26.59
C GLY A 81 14.63 16.38 -26.28
N CYS A 82 13.76 15.88 -27.16
CA CYS A 82 12.32 15.88 -26.94
C CYS A 82 11.96 14.91 -25.81
N ARG A 83 10.90 15.24 -25.09
CA ARG A 83 10.48 14.50 -23.89
C ARG A 83 8.97 14.42 -23.79
N ASP A 84 8.51 13.32 -23.21
CA ASP A 84 7.11 13.08 -22.88
C ASP A 84 7.01 12.46 -21.48
N THR A 85 5.85 12.60 -20.84
CA THR A 85 5.65 12.10 -19.48
C THR A 85 4.30 11.43 -19.30
N ALA A 86 4.29 10.37 -18.49
CA ALA A 86 3.08 9.66 -18.08
C ALA A 86 3.05 9.50 -16.56
N SER A 87 1.85 9.33 -16.00
CA SER A 87 1.67 9.11 -14.57
C SER A 87 0.69 7.97 -14.32
N ILE A 88 0.92 7.25 -13.23
CA ILE A 88 0.11 6.14 -12.77
C ILE A 88 -0.06 6.25 -11.26
N LYS A 89 -1.27 5.94 -10.78
CA LYS A 89 -1.56 5.93 -9.35
C LYS A 89 -1.48 4.51 -8.81
N VAL A 90 -0.76 4.36 -7.70
CA VAL A 90 -0.80 3.15 -6.87
C VAL A 90 -1.55 3.49 -5.60
N THR A 91 -2.77 2.99 -5.47
CA THR A 91 -3.63 3.26 -4.31
C THR A 91 -3.42 2.23 -3.21
N PRO A 92 -3.53 2.60 -1.92
CA PRO A 92 -3.49 1.61 -0.85
C PRO A 92 -4.77 0.76 -0.89
N ASP A 93 -4.66 -0.50 -0.50
CA ASP A 93 -5.82 -1.37 -0.35
C ASP A 93 -6.74 -0.86 0.77
N GLN A 94 -7.93 -0.42 0.38
CA GLN A 94 -8.96 0.06 1.30
C GLN A 94 -9.65 -1.09 2.05
N ASN A 95 -9.43 -2.35 1.67
CA ASN A 95 -10.04 -3.52 2.30
C ASN A 95 -9.33 -3.97 3.59
N SER A 96 -8.61 -3.07 4.26
CA SER A 96 -8.02 -3.34 5.57
C SER A 96 -9.12 -3.73 6.57
N PRO A 97 -8.90 -4.77 7.40
CA PRO A 97 -9.92 -5.21 8.32
C PRO A 97 -10.18 -4.16 9.40
N ILE A 98 -11.45 -3.82 9.60
CA ILE A 98 -11.88 -2.94 10.67
C ILE A 98 -12.15 -3.80 11.89
N ALA A 99 -11.46 -3.54 13.00
CA ALA A 99 -11.67 -4.21 14.28
C ALA A 99 -12.19 -3.22 15.32
N SER A 100 -13.26 -3.57 16.00
CA SER A 100 -13.83 -2.78 17.10
C SER A 100 -14.25 -3.70 18.24
N ILE A 101 -14.32 -3.16 19.44
CA ILE A 101 -14.81 -3.86 20.62
C ILE A 101 -16.03 -3.12 21.17
N SER A 102 -17.07 -3.87 21.53
CA SER A 102 -18.19 -3.32 22.29
C SER A 102 -17.72 -2.88 23.67
N LYS A 103 -18.40 -1.90 24.29
CA LYS A 103 -18.10 -1.50 25.67
C LYS A 103 -18.11 -2.74 26.57
N PRO A 104 -16.97 -3.11 27.19
CA PRO A 104 -16.91 -4.30 28.02
C PRO A 104 -17.62 -4.06 29.36
N ASP A 105 -18.07 -5.15 29.97
CA ASP A 105 -18.54 -5.12 31.35
C ASP A 105 -17.40 -4.77 32.31
N THR A 106 -17.77 -4.29 33.50
CA THR A 106 -16.79 -3.96 34.54
C THR A 106 -16.49 -5.20 35.37
N LEU A 107 -15.20 -5.58 35.44
CA LEU A 107 -14.75 -6.57 36.42
C LEU A 107 -14.94 -6.00 37.82
N THR A 108 -15.61 -6.77 38.68
CA THR A 108 -15.84 -6.40 40.07
C THR A 108 -15.43 -7.55 40.98
N CYS A 109 -15.36 -7.27 42.27
CA CYS A 109 -15.25 -8.26 43.33
C CYS A 109 -16.10 -9.53 43.16
N LYS A 110 -17.32 -9.37 42.62
CA LYS A 110 -18.26 -10.47 42.42
C LYS A 110 -18.23 -11.01 40.98
N VAL A 111 -17.67 -10.24 40.05
CA VAL A 111 -17.57 -10.55 38.62
C VAL A 111 -16.10 -10.61 38.25
N ILE A 112 -15.51 -11.80 38.37
CA ILE A 112 -14.08 -12.04 38.17
C ILE A 112 -13.70 -12.33 36.72
N GLU A 113 -14.69 -12.56 35.85
CA GLU A 113 -14.54 -12.87 34.43
C GLU A 113 -15.62 -12.14 33.62
N ILE A 114 -15.23 -11.54 32.51
CA ILE A 114 -16.13 -10.94 31.51
C ILE A 114 -15.81 -11.49 30.12
N THR A 115 -16.81 -11.52 29.25
CA THR A 115 -16.59 -11.85 27.83
C THR A 115 -16.45 -10.55 27.04
N LEU A 116 -15.37 -10.42 26.28
CA LEU A 116 -15.20 -9.31 25.35
C LEU A 116 -15.89 -9.67 24.04
N ASN A 117 -16.57 -8.71 23.43
CA ASN A 117 -17.24 -8.92 22.15
C ASN A 117 -16.61 -8.01 21.11
N ALA A 118 -15.74 -8.57 20.26
CA ALA A 118 -15.24 -7.86 19.09
C ALA A 118 -16.20 -7.98 17.92
N MET A 119 -16.19 -6.94 17.09
CA MET A 119 -16.69 -6.99 15.72
C MET A 119 -15.50 -6.75 14.80
N ALA A 120 -15.32 -7.64 13.84
CA ALA A 120 -14.33 -7.44 12.80
C ALA A 120 -14.96 -7.67 11.43
N GLN A 121 -14.69 -6.75 10.49
CA GLN A 121 -15.19 -6.82 9.13
C GLN A 121 -14.01 -6.73 8.16
N SER A 122 -13.97 -7.66 7.20
CA SER A 122 -13.09 -7.59 6.04
C SER A 122 -13.94 -7.29 4.82
N GLN A 123 -13.62 -6.23 4.08
CA GLN A 123 -14.29 -5.96 2.80
C GLN A 123 -13.89 -6.97 1.72
N SER A 124 -12.78 -7.70 1.89
CA SER A 124 -12.25 -8.67 0.92
C SER A 124 -12.76 -10.11 1.08
N GLY A 125 -13.61 -10.38 2.08
CA GLY A 125 -14.13 -11.74 2.34
C GLY A 125 -13.10 -12.76 2.86
N ASN A 126 -11.85 -12.33 3.09
CA ASN A 126 -10.78 -13.16 3.65
C ASN A 126 -11.09 -13.59 5.10
N SER A 127 -10.56 -14.74 5.50
CA SER A 127 -10.60 -15.20 6.90
C SER A 127 -9.77 -14.27 7.78
N LEU A 128 -10.39 -13.80 8.86
CA LEU A 128 -9.75 -12.92 9.84
C LEU A 128 -9.05 -13.73 10.92
N SER A 129 -7.83 -13.33 11.29
CA SER A 129 -7.16 -13.80 12.50
C SER A 129 -7.33 -12.78 13.62
N TYR A 130 -7.52 -13.28 14.83
CA TYR A 130 -7.71 -12.43 16.02
C TYR A 130 -6.51 -12.58 16.96
N GLN A 131 -6.11 -11.48 17.58
CA GLN A 131 -5.13 -11.50 18.66
C GLN A 131 -5.48 -10.45 19.71
N TRP A 132 -5.66 -10.92 20.94
CA TRP A 132 -5.97 -10.06 22.08
C TRP A 132 -4.75 -9.89 22.99
N LYS A 133 -4.52 -8.66 23.44
CA LYS A 133 -3.50 -8.30 24.44
C LYS A 133 -4.15 -7.46 25.53
N SER A 134 -3.69 -7.63 26.76
CA SER A 134 -4.14 -6.82 27.90
C SER A 134 -2.94 -6.33 28.70
N SER A 135 -3.02 -5.08 29.17
CA SER A 135 -2.07 -4.49 30.11
C SER A 135 -2.31 -4.93 31.57
N GLY A 136 -3.47 -5.54 31.86
CA GLY A 136 -3.83 -6.08 33.17
C GLY A 136 -4.78 -7.28 33.05
N GLY A 137 -4.74 -8.22 33.99
CA GLY A 137 -5.56 -9.44 33.89
C GLY A 137 -5.01 -10.49 32.91
N ALA A 138 -5.66 -11.64 32.86
CA ALA A 138 -5.37 -12.76 31.98
C ALA A 138 -6.47 -12.91 30.93
N ILE A 139 -6.09 -13.01 29.66
CA ILE A 139 -7.03 -13.26 28.57
C ILE A 139 -7.06 -14.77 28.30
N GLN A 140 -8.25 -15.36 28.29
CA GLN A 140 -8.48 -16.72 27.84
C GLN A 140 -9.02 -16.70 26.41
N ASN A 141 -8.59 -17.67 25.60
CA ASN A 141 -8.94 -17.80 24.17
C ASN A 141 -8.64 -16.52 23.34
N PRO A 142 -7.40 -15.98 23.41
CA PRO A 142 -7.03 -14.68 22.83
C PRO A 142 -6.99 -14.65 21.29
N THR A 143 -7.43 -15.73 20.62
CA THR A 143 -7.50 -15.85 19.16
C THR A 143 -8.93 -15.98 18.64
N THR A 144 -9.92 -15.70 19.49
CA THR A 144 -11.34 -15.78 19.17
C THR A 144 -11.99 -14.40 19.09
N LEU A 145 -13.17 -14.30 18.45
CA LEU A 145 -13.98 -13.08 18.41
C LEU A 145 -14.50 -12.69 19.80
N ASN A 146 -14.66 -13.69 20.69
CA ASN A 146 -15.20 -13.54 22.04
C ASN A 146 -14.26 -14.12 23.10
N PRO A 147 -13.08 -13.51 23.35
CA PRO A 147 -12.20 -13.98 24.41
C PRO A 147 -12.77 -13.59 25.78
N LYS A 148 -12.25 -14.23 26.83
CA LYS A 148 -12.62 -13.91 28.21
C LYS A 148 -11.49 -13.16 28.89
N LEU A 149 -11.80 -12.05 29.57
CA LEU A 149 -10.85 -11.32 30.40
C LEU A 149 -11.12 -11.64 31.86
N ARG A 150 -10.07 -12.09 32.56
CA ARG A 150 -10.11 -12.44 33.99
C ARG A 150 -9.07 -11.61 34.75
N ASN A 151 -9.34 -11.25 36.01
CA ASN A 151 -8.30 -10.65 36.84
C ASN A 151 -7.19 -11.64 37.20
N ARG A 152 -5.94 -11.13 37.31
CA ARG A 152 -4.78 -11.93 37.73
C ARG A 152 -4.70 -12.13 39.25
N GLU A 153 -5.38 -11.28 40.02
CA GLU A 153 -5.49 -11.37 41.47
C GLU A 153 -6.96 -11.20 41.88
N PRO A 154 -7.41 -11.81 43.01
CA PRO A 154 -8.72 -11.49 43.55
C PRO A 154 -8.78 -9.99 43.81
N ILE A 155 -9.79 -9.31 43.26
CA ILE A 155 -10.07 -7.93 43.67
C ILE A 155 -10.28 -8.00 45.18
N ILE A 156 -9.41 -7.35 45.96
CA ILE A 156 -9.54 -7.34 47.42
C ILE A 156 -10.80 -6.54 47.74
N CYS A 157 -11.85 -7.25 48.11
CA CYS A 157 -13.11 -6.66 48.54
C CYS A 157 -12.98 -6.40 50.04
N MET A 158 -12.69 -5.16 50.42
CA MET A 158 -12.89 -4.76 51.81
C MET A 158 -14.40 -4.57 52.01
N PHE A 159 -14.98 -5.32 52.95
CA PHE A 159 -16.38 -5.20 53.37
C PHE A 159 -16.55 -4.01 54.31
#